data_AF-A0A850MKF9-F1
#
_entry.id   AF-A0A850MKF9-F1
#
_cell.length_a   1.000
_cell.length_b   1.000
_cell.length_c   1.000
_cell.angle_alpha   90.00
_cell.angle_beta   90.00
_cell.angle_gamma   90.00
#
_symmetry.space_group_name_H-M   'P 1'
#
loop_
_entity.id
_entity.type
_entity.pdbx_description
1 polymer ?
#
loop_
_entity_poly.entity_id
_entity_poly.type
_entity_poly.pdbx_seq_one_letter_code
_entity_poly.pdbx_strand_id
1 'polypeptide(L)'
;MCQRTRKTDLDKLYVELRKSKTVSIQKLERSLDLSEDRIRKLINTLKKNNQIKGAWSIDNRYYISENEVKRRVKAIAELNLTGSIEEILKKAELHPESKGRVEDILKAKKEKQTKKPN
;
A
#
# COMPACT_ATOMS: atom_id res chain seq x y z
N MET A 1 -32.48 -4.56 14.90
CA MET A 1 -31.47 -3.65 15.50
C MET A 1 -30.11 -3.66 14.78
N CYS A 2 -30.04 -3.74 13.43
CA CYS A 2 -28.78 -4.10 12.73
C CYS A 2 -28.03 -2.96 11.99
N GLN A 3 -28.51 -1.71 12.03
CA GLN A 3 -27.90 -0.60 11.27
C GLN A 3 -26.91 0.23 12.09
N ARG A 4 -27.10 0.36 13.42
CA ARG A 4 -26.24 1.20 14.28
C ARG A 4 -24.82 0.64 14.46
N THR A 5 -24.68 -0.68 14.63
CA THR A 5 -23.37 -1.34 14.77
C THR A 5 -22.52 -1.21 13.49
N ARG A 6 -23.13 -1.42 12.31
CA ARG A 6 -22.41 -1.34 11.02
C ARG A 6 -21.83 0.04 10.72
N LYS A 7 -22.55 1.11 11.07
CA LYS A 7 -22.07 2.49 10.86
C LYS A 7 -20.87 2.78 11.77
N THR A 8 -20.93 2.31 13.01
CA THR A 8 -19.88 2.48 14.01
C THR A 8 -18.57 1.78 13.61
N ASP A 9 -18.64 0.56 13.07
CA ASP A 9 -17.45 -0.17 12.62
C ASP A 9 -16.77 0.50 11.41
N LEU A 10 -17.58 1.00 10.47
CA LEU A 10 -17.09 1.71 9.28
C LEU A 10 -16.38 3.02 9.67
N ASP A 11 -16.95 3.76 10.62
CA ASP A 11 -16.39 5.02 11.12
C ASP A 11 -15.07 4.79 11.88
N LYS A 12 -15.01 3.76 12.75
CA LYS A 12 -13.78 3.38 13.46
C LYS A 12 -12.67 2.98 12.48
N LEU A 13 -12.99 2.12 11.51
CA LEU A 13 -12.04 1.72 10.47
C LEU A 13 -11.56 2.93 9.66
N TYR A 14 -12.46 3.83 9.29
CA TYR A 14 -12.11 5.04 8.56
C TYR A 14 -11.08 5.90 9.33
N VAL A 15 -11.29 6.10 10.63
CA VAL A 15 -10.37 6.85 11.49
C VAL A 15 -8.99 6.19 11.54
N GLU A 16 -8.92 4.87 11.72
CA GLU A 16 -7.65 4.13 11.76
C GLU A 16 -6.88 4.24 10.43
N LEU A 17 -7.59 4.13 9.30
CA LEU A 17 -6.99 4.25 7.97
C LEU A 17 -6.52 5.66 7.64
N ARG A 18 -7.18 6.70 8.16
CA ARG A 18 -6.75 8.09 7.95
C ARG A 18 -5.50 8.46 8.75
N LYS A 19 -5.35 7.88 9.94
CA LYS A 19 -4.17 8.12 10.81
C LYS A 19 -2.93 7.37 10.31
N SER A 20 -3.12 6.28 9.57
CA SER A 20 -2.04 5.37 9.21
C SER A 20 -1.64 5.52 7.74
N LYS A 21 -0.34 5.72 7.48
CA LYS A 21 0.21 5.66 6.10
C LYS A 21 0.14 4.25 5.52
N THR A 22 0.41 3.25 6.36
CA THR A 22 0.31 1.81 6.07
C THR A 22 -0.21 1.13 7.32
N VAL A 23 -1.12 0.17 7.16
CA VAL A 23 -1.67 -0.62 8.28
C VAL A 23 -1.76 -2.09 7.89
N SER A 24 -1.43 -2.98 8.82
CA SER A 24 -1.63 -4.42 8.62
C SER A 24 -3.07 -4.81 8.93
N ILE A 25 -3.59 -5.80 8.21
CA ILE A 25 -4.91 -6.38 8.49
C ILE A 25 -4.96 -6.95 9.91
N GLN A 26 -3.93 -7.68 10.33
CA GLN A 26 -3.87 -8.24 11.68
C GLN A 26 -3.96 -7.16 12.78
N LYS A 27 -3.38 -5.97 12.56
CA LYS A 27 -3.53 -4.86 13.49
C LYS A 27 -4.97 -4.35 13.54
N LEU A 28 -5.62 -4.25 12.39
CA LEU A 28 -7.03 -3.84 12.29
C LEU A 28 -7.98 -4.88 12.93
N GLU A 29 -7.70 -6.17 12.78
CA GLU A 29 -8.47 -7.23 13.43
C GLU A 29 -8.45 -7.08 14.94
N ARG A 30 -7.24 -6.88 15.51
CA ARG A 30 -7.06 -6.68 16.95
C ARG A 30 -7.65 -5.37 17.46
N SER A 31 -7.54 -4.28 16.71
CA SER A 31 -8.00 -2.96 17.18
C SER A 31 -9.51 -2.75 17.04
N LEU A 32 -10.13 -3.40 16.05
CA LEU A 32 -11.55 -3.24 15.77
C LEU A 32 -12.40 -4.43 16.23
N ASP A 33 -11.76 -5.53 16.65
CA ASP A 33 -12.41 -6.80 16.98
C ASP A 33 -13.30 -7.30 15.83
N LEU A 34 -12.73 -7.26 14.63
CA LEU A 34 -13.39 -7.67 13.38
C LEU A 34 -12.56 -8.72 12.68
N SER A 35 -13.21 -9.64 11.96
CA SER A 35 -12.49 -10.58 11.09
C SER A 35 -11.87 -9.88 9.89
N GLU A 36 -10.77 -10.45 9.38
CA GLU A 36 -10.13 -10.02 8.14
C GLU A 36 -11.12 -9.83 6.98
N ASP A 37 -12.00 -10.81 6.74
CA ASP A 37 -13.02 -10.73 5.70
C ASP A 37 -13.95 -9.52 5.87
N ARG A 38 -14.31 -9.22 7.11
CA ARG A 38 -15.16 -8.08 7.43
C ARG A 38 -14.41 -6.77 7.15
N ILE A 39 -13.16 -6.67 7.57
CA ILE A 39 -12.30 -5.51 7.33
C ILE A 39 -12.12 -5.27 5.82
N ARG A 40 -11.83 -6.32 5.04
CA ARG A 40 -11.69 -6.23 3.57
C ARG A 40 -12.97 -5.70 2.92
N LYS A 41 -14.13 -6.21 3.32
CA LYS A 41 -15.43 -5.73 2.83
C LYS A 41 -15.63 -4.26 3.15
N LEU A 42 -15.35 -3.84 4.38
CA LEU A 42 -15.51 -2.45 4.81
C LEU A 42 -14.52 -1.51 4.09
N ILE A 43 -13.26 -1.90 3.90
CA ILE A 43 -12.27 -1.15 3.11
C ILE A 43 -12.76 -0.98 1.68
N ASN A 44 -13.28 -2.04 1.06
CA ASN A 44 -13.83 -1.97 -0.29
C ASN A 44 -15.05 -1.04 -0.36
N THR A 45 -15.92 -1.04 0.66
CA THR A 45 -17.03 -0.07 0.76
C THR A 45 -16.51 1.37 0.86
N LEU A 46 -15.54 1.64 1.74
CA LEU A 46 -14.94 2.97 1.88
C LEU A 46 -14.27 3.45 0.59
N LYS A 47 -13.62 2.54 -0.16
CA LYS A 47 -13.05 2.83 -1.49
C LYS A 47 -14.12 3.15 -2.52
N LYS A 48 -15.19 2.34 -2.59
CA LYS A 48 -16.32 2.57 -3.51
C LYS A 48 -17.00 3.92 -3.26
N ASN A 49 -17.09 4.33 -1.99
CA ASN A 49 -17.65 5.62 -1.60
C ASN A 49 -16.66 6.79 -1.73
N ASN A 50 -15.46 6.58 -2.31
CA ASN A 50 -14.39 7.58 -2.42
C ASN A 50 -13.94 8.19 -1.07
N GLN A 51 -14.22 7.53 0.06
CA GLN A 51 -13.85 8.03 1.39
C GLN A 51 -12.36 7.82 1.66
N ILE A 52 -11.79 6.75 1.13
CA ILE A 52 -10.36 6.43 1.21
C ILE A 52 -9.80 6.09 -0.17
N LYS A 53 -8.50 6.34 -0.36
CA LYS A 53 -7.75 5.95 -1.54
C LYS A 53 -6.46 5.27 -1.12
N GLY A 54 -6.10 4.20 -1.81
CA GLY A 54 -4.95 3.37 -1.45
C GLY A 54 -4.95 2.01 -2.13
N ALA A 55 -3.84 1.31 -1.97
CA ALA A 55 -3.55 0.02 -2.56
C ALA A 55 -3.36 -1.05 -1.48
N TRP A 56 -3.65 -2.29 -1.86
CA TRP A 56 -3.23 -3.46 -1.09
C TRP A 56 -1.76 -3.76 -1.39
N SER A 57 -1.02 -4.25 -0.39
CA SER A 57 0.28 -4.89 -0.64
C SER A 57 0.12 -6.14 -1.50
N ILE A 58 1.21 -6.61 -2.10
CA ILE A 58 1.21 -7.77 -3.00
C ILE A 58 0.72 -9.04 -2.28
N ASP A 59 1.09 -9.21 -1.01
CA ASP A 59 0.66 -10.31 -0.16
C ASP A 59 -0.74 -10.10 0.46
N ASN A 60 -1.41 -9.00 0.11
CA ASN A 60 -2.70 -8.57 0.64
C ASN A 60 -2.75 -8.38 2.17
N ARG A 61 -1.62 -8.38 2.88
CA ARG A 61 -1.58 -8.25 4.35
C ARG A 61 -1.63 -6.81 4.85
N TYR A 62 -1.37 -5.84 3.98
CA TYR A 62 -1.30 -4.43 4.33
C TYR A 62 -2.16 -3.59 3.41
N TYR A 63 -2.80 -2.58 3.98
CA TYR A 63 -3.38 -1.48 3.24
C TYR A 63 -2.43 -0.28 3.29
N ILE A 64 -2.14 0.30 2.13
CA ILE A 64 -1.23 1.43 1.95
C ILE A 64 -2.04 2.60 1.40
N SER A 65 -2.03 3.73 2.12
CA SER A 65 -2.71 4.94 1.68
C SER A 65 -2.17 5.47 0.34
N GLU A 66 -3.00 6.14 -0.44
CA GLU A 66 -2.60 6.69 -1.75
C GLU A 66 -1.40 7.62 -1.65
N ASN A 67 -1.34 8.48 -0.62
CA ASN A 67 -0.22 9.40 -0.42
C ASN A 67 1.09 8.64 -0.19
N GLU A 68 1.04 7.54 0.57
CA GLU A 68 2.20 6.70 0.81
C GLU A 68 2.60 5.91 -0.45
N VAL A 69 1.63 5.40 -1.22
CA VAL A 69 1.90 4.80 -2.54
C VAL A 69 2.60 5.81 -3.46
N LYS A 70 2.05 7.03 -3.59
CA LYS A 70 2.63 8.10 -4.41
C LYS A 70 4.05 8.46 -3.97
N ARG A 71 4.28 8.56 -2.66
CA ARG A 71 5.60 8.83 -2.08
C ARG A 71 6.60 7.73 -2.43
N ARG A 72 6.24 6.45 -2.27
CA ARG A 72 7.10 5.31 -2.61
C ARG A 72 7.39 5.25 -4.11
N VAL A 73 6.37 5.44 -4.95
CA VAL A 73 6.53 5.48 -6.41
C VAL A 73 7.42 6.64 -6.83
N LYS A 74 7.23 7.83 -6.25
CA LYS A 74 8.08 9.00 -6.51
C LYS A 74 9.53 8.74 -6.09
N ALA A 75 9.77 8.15 -4.92
CA ALA A 75 11.11 7.77 -4.48
C ALA A 75 11.76 6.80 -5.48
N ILE A 76 11.05 5.76 -5.91
CA ILE A 76 11.55 4.81 -6.93
C ILE A 76 11.81 5.53 -8.27
N ALA A 77 10.98 6.48 -8.67
CA ALA A 77 11.14 7.22 -9.92
C ALA A 77 12.33 8.20 -9.88
N GLU A 78 12.52 8.94 -8.78
CA GLU A 78 13.67 9.83 -8.56
C GLU A 78 14.98 9.04 -8.51
N LEU A 79 14.93 7.81 -8.00
CA LEU A 79 16.11 6.95 -7.87
C LEU A 79 16.48 6.21 -9.15
N ASN A 80 15.51 5.95 -10.04
CA ASN A 80 15.79 5.49 -11.42
C ASN A 80 16.66 6.49 -12.20
N LEU A 81 16.78 7.74 -11.74
CA LEU A 81 17.58 8.77 -12.38
C LEU A 81 18.97 8.95 -11.74
N THR A 82 19.21 8.54 -10.47
CA THR A 82 20.42 9.02 -9.73
C THR A 82 21.01 8.17 -8.59
N GLY A 83 20.45 7.04 -8.13
CA GLY A 83 20.91 6.42 -6.85
C GLY A 83 21.16 4.90 -6.83
N SER A 84 21.94 4.43 -5.85
CA SER A 84 22.18 3.00 -5.56
C SER A 84 20.90 2.32 -5.04
N ILE A 85 20.78 0.99 -5.21
CA ILE A 85 19.64 0.20 -4.72
C ILE A 85 19.48 0.28 -3.20
N GLU A 86 20.56 0.45 -2.43
CA GLU A 86 20.44 0.69 -0.98
C GLU A 86 19.69 1.99 -0.66
N GLU A 87 19.89 3.05 -1.46
CA GLU A 87 19.17 4.31 -1.31
C GLU A 87 17.70 4.17 -1.69
N ILE A 88 17.39 3.27 -2.64
CA ILE A 88 16.02 2.91 -3.02
C ILE A 88 15.27 2.32 -1.86
N LEU A 89 15.87 1.32 -1.20
CA LEU A 89 15.24 0.64 -0.08
C LEU A 89 15.04 1.61 1.10
N LYS A 90 16.04 2.45 1.37
CA LYS A 90 15.99 3.43 2.47
C LYS A 90 14.95 4.53 2.23
N LYS A 91 14.88 5.12 1.03
CA LYS A 91 13.92 6.21 0.73
C LYS A 91 12.49 5.72 0.57
N ALA A 92 12.30 4.50 0.05
CA ALA A 92 10.97 3.92 -0.13
C ALA A 92 10.44 3.22 1.14
N GLU A 93 11.20 3.24 2.24
CA GLU A 93 10.90 2.52 3.49
C GLU A 93 10.56 1.05 3.22
N LEU A 94 11.28 0.45 2.26
CA LEU A 94 11.12 -0.95 1.89
C LEU A 94 12.09 -1.79 2.70
N HIS A 95 11.65 -2.98 3.11
CA HIS A 95 12.50 -3.90 3.85
C HIS A 95 13.72 -4.30 2.99
N PRO A 96 14.92 -4.47 3.58
CA PRO A 96 16.14 -4.83 2.84
C PRO A 96 15.99 -6.09 1.98
N GLU A 97 15.15 -7.04 2.41
CA GLU A 97 14.82 -8.26 1.64
C GLU A 97 14.12 -7.97 0.30
N SER A 98 13.59 -6.77 0.11
CA SER A 98 13.01 -6.32 -1.16
C SER A 98 14.08 -5.99 -2.21
N LYS A 99 15.38 -6.00 -1.87
CA LYS A 99 16.51 -5.66 -2.75
C LYS A 99 16.46 -6.41 -4.08
N GLY A 100 16.42 -7.74 -4.03
CA GLY A 100 16.44 -8.57 -5.24
C GLY A 100 15.26 -8.30 -6.18
N ARG A 101 14.05 -8.12 -5.62
CA ARG A 101 12.86 -7.79 -6.42
C ARG A 101 12.97 -6.42 -7.09
N VAL A 102 13.58 -5.44 -6.41
CA VAL A 102 13.84 -4.11 -6.99
C VAL A 102 14.88 -4.20 -8.10
N GLU A 103 15.95 -4.97 -7.91
CA GLU A 103 16.97 -5.24 -8.93
C GLU A 103 16.37 -5.87 -10.20
N ASP A 104 15.52 -6.88 -10.03
CA ASP A 104 14.83 -7.55 -11.14
C ASP A 104 13.93 -6.59 -11.94
N ILE A 105 13.19 -5.71 -11.25
CA ILE A 105 12.32 -4.71 -11.88
C ILE A 105 13.15 -3.68 -12.66
N LEU A 106 14.29 -3.24 -12.11
CA LEU A 106 15.19 -2.30 -12.77
C LEU A 106 15.83 -2.92 -14.01
N LYS A 107 16.27 -4.18 -13.91
CA LYS A 107 16.85 -4.94 -15.03
C LYS A 107 15.85 -5.15 -16.16
N ALA A 108 14.64 -5.62 -15.83
CA ALA A 108 13.57 -5.83 -16.80
C ALA A 108 13.11 -4.52 -17.50
N LYS A 109 13.25 -3.37 -16.85
CA LYS A 109 12.97 -2.06 -17.46
C LYS A 109 14.08 -1.59 -18.40
N LYS A 110 15.36 -1.79 -18.07
CA LYS A 110 16.48 -1.49 -18.96
C LYS A 110 16.38 -2.30 -20.26
N GLU A 111 16.04 -3.58 -20.16
CA GLU A 111 15.85 -4.47 -21.33
C GLU A 111 14.63 -4.07 -22.20
N LYS A 112 13.61 -3.43 -21.61
CA LYS A 112 12.46 -2.90 -22.37
C LYS A 112 12.75 -1.53 -23.02
N GLN A 113 13.66 -0.74 -22.46
CA GLN A 113 14.08 0.53 -23.08
C GLN A 113 15.01 0.33 -24.27
N THR A 114 15.81 -0.75 -24.31
CA THR A 114 16.68 -1.09 -25.44
C THR A 114 15.97 -1.79 -26.61
N LYS A 115 14.71 -2.20 -26.42
CA LYS A 115 13.88 -2.89 -27.44
C LYS A 115 12.77 -2.02 -28.06
N LYS A 116 12.83 -0.69 -27.93
CA LYS A 116 12.03 0.18 -28.81
C LYS A 116 12.75 0.28 -30.16
N PRO A 117 12.23 -0.31 -31.25
CA PRO A 117 12.75 0.00 -32.58
C PRO A 117 12.51 1.49 -32.85
N ASN A 118 13.55 2.15 -33.36
CA ASN A 118 13.44 3.44 -34.02
C ASN A 118 12.60 3.30 -35.30
#